data_AF-A0ABD2ZEJ4-F1
#
_entry.id   AF-A0ABD2ZEJ4-F1
#
_cell.length_a   1.000
_cell.length_b   1.000
_cell.length_c   1.000
_cell.angle_alpha   90.00
_cell.angle_beta   90.00
_cell.angle_gamma   90.00
#
_symmetry.space_group_name_H-M   'P 1'
#
loop_
_entity.id
_entity.type
_entity.pdbx_description
1 polymer ?
#
loop_
_entity_poly.entity_id
_entity_poly.type
_entity_poly.pdbx_seq_one_letter_code
_entity_poly.pdbx_strand_id
1 'polypeptide(L)'
;MSPTVDAAAVAKQAEQLRQEGNFCFKKDRFGAAIDAYTEAIALCPNVPIYWTNRALCHRKRNDWKRVEEDCRRAIQIDHHSVKAHYMLGLALLERQEYAEGVKELEKSLDLGRGANPQGYMVEEIWLELAKAKYMEWEHVSTKRSWELQSLKEICEAALKEKQLLDSSHTKGFLDENTKSNAEQLEALSKVFQKAAENDIPTEVPDYLCCKISLDIFRDPVITPGGVTYERAVILDHLEKVGRFDPITREPLYKSQLVPNLAIKEAVRAFLNKHGWGYKMD
;
A
#
# COMPACT_ATOMS: atom_id res chain seq x y z
N MET A 1 -42.68 34.26 -4.28
CA MET A 1 -42.34 33.05 -5.07
C MET A 1 -41.10 32.44 -4.44
N SER A 2 -41.22 31.19 -4.00
CA SER A 2 -40.34 30.58 -3.00
C SER A 2 -39.03 30.07 -3.63
N PRO A 3 -37.84 30.40 -3.10
CA PRO A 3 -36.54 29.98 -3.65
C PRO A 3 -36.28 28.46 -3.60
N THR A 4 -37.18 27.69 -2.96
CA THR A 4 -37.06 26.24 -2.78
C THR A 4 -37.51 25.42 -3.99
N VAL A 5 -38.38 25.96 -4.85
CA VAL A 5 -38.91 25.22 -6.02
C VAL A 5 -37.87 25.16 -7.15
N ASP A 6 -37.03 26.20 -7.26
CA ASP A 6 -35.99 26.32 -8.28
C ASP A 6 -34.78 25.42 -7.97
N ALA A 7 -34.35 25.36 -6.71
CA ALA A 7 -33.24 24.50 -6.28
C ALA A 7 -33.53 23.00 -6.47
N ALA A 8 -34.78 22.57 -6.24
CA ALA A 8 -35.18 21.17 -6.45
C ALA A 8 -35.21 20.80 -7.94
N ALA A 9 -35.63 21.72 -8.81
CA ALA A 9 -35.60 21.53 -10.26
C ALA A 9 -34.16 21.44 -10.78
N VAL A 10 -33.27 22.33 -10.31
CA VAL A 10 -31.83 22.32 -10.64
C VAL A 10 -31.16 21.01 -10.18
N ALA A 11 -31.44 20.56 -8.94
CA ALA A 11 -30.91 19.29 -8.44
C ALA A 11 -31.40 18.09 -9.26
N LYS A 12 -32.68 18.09 -9.67
CA LYS A 12 -33.23 17.05 -10.54
C LYS A 12 -32.58 17.06 -11.92
N GLN A 13 -32.29 18.23 -12.48
CA GLN A 13 -31.59 18.36 -13.75
C GLN A 13 -30.13 17.90 -13.65
N ALA A 14 -29.40 18.26 -12.59
CA ALA A 14 -28.04 17.77 -12.34
C ALA A 14 -28.00 16.24 -12.22
N GLU A 15 -29.03 15.64 -11.60
CA GLU A 15 -29.16 14.20 -11.49
C GLU A 15 -29.46 13.52 -12.83
N GLN A 16 -30.24 14.14 -13.71
CA GLN A 16 -30.43 13.66 -15.09
C GLN A 16 -29.12 13.68 -15.87
N LEU A 17 -28.35 14.77 -15.76
CA LEU A 17 -27.01 14.88 -16.38
C LEU A 17 -26.05 13.83 -15.83
N ARG A 18 -26.11 13.52 -14.52
CA ARG A 18 -25.34 12.39 -13.95
C ARG A 18 -25.72 11.07 -14.61
N GLN A 19 -27.00 10.82 -14.83
CA GLN A 19 -27.49 9.58 -15.46
C GLN A 19 -27.06 9.48 -16.93
N GLU A 20 -27.11 10.59 -17.66
CA GLU A 20 -26.59 10.69 -19.02
C GLU A 20 -25.08 10.43 -19.06
N GLY A 21 -24.31 11.05 -18.16
CA GLY A 21 -22.89 10.79 -18.00
C GLY A 21 -22.58 9.32 -17.72
N ASN A 22 -23.36 8.66 -16.86
CA ASN A 22 -23.23 7.23 -16.59
C ASN A 22 -23.53 6.38 -17.85
N PHE A 23 -24.52 6.77 -18.64
CA PHE A 23 -24.87 6.08 -19.89
C PHE A 23 -23.77 6.22 -20.93
N CYS A 24 -23.23 7.43 -21.11
CA CYS A 24 -22.08 7.68 -21.98
C CYS A 24 -20.84 6.91 -21.53
N PHE A 25 -20.57 6.86 -20.22
CA PHE A 25 -19.46 6.11 -19.66
C PHE A 25 -19.58 4.60 -19.96
N LYS A 26 -20.76 4.02 -19.80
CA LYS A 26 -21.02 2.60 -20.14
C LYS A 26 -20.85 2.28 -21.62
N LYS A 27 -20.94 3.28 -22.50
CA LYS A 27 -20.71 3.18 -23.94
C LYS A 27 -19.28 3.55 -24.35
N ASP A 28 -18.35 3.66 -23.38
CA ASP A 28 -16.96 4.11 -23.57
C ASP A 28 -16.83 5.49 -24.24
N ARG A 29 -17.89 6.31 -24.21
CA ARG A 29 -17.90 7.69 -24.72
C ARG A 29 -17.43 8.65 -23.61
N PHE A 30 -16.17 8.52 -23.22
CA PHE A 30 -15.62 9.26 -22.07
C PHE A 30 -15.66 10.78 -22.24
N GLY A 31 -15.49 11.30 -23.45
CA GLY A 31 -15.60 12.75 -23.72
C GLY A 31 -17.00 13.29 -23.38
N ALA A 32 -18.04 12.70 -23.98
CA ALA A 32 -19.43 13.08 -23.70
C ALA A 32 -19.82 12.87 -22.23
N ALA A 33 -19.28 11.82 -21.58
CA ALA A 33 -19.50 11.62 -20.15
C ALA A 33 -18.89 12.75 -19.31
N ILE A 34 -17.67 13.20 -19.64
CA ILE A 34 -17.00 14.34 -18.97
C ILE A 34 -17.83 15.62 -19.13
N ASP A 35 -18.36 15.88 -20.33
CA ASP A 35 -19.17 17.06 -20.59
C ASP A 35 -20.45 17.04 -19.73
N ALA A 36 -21.19 15.93 -19.74
CA ALA A 36 -22.40 15.75 -18.92
C ALA A 36 -22.13 15.89 -17.42
N TYR A 37 -21.04 15.30 -16.90
CA TYR A 37 -20.67 15.49 -15.49
C TYR A 37 -20.22 16.92 -15.18
N THR A 38 -19.58 17.61 -16.12
CA THR A 38 -19.15 18.99 -15.94
C THR A 38 -20.36 19.92 -15.86
N GLU A 39 -21.38 19.70 -16.68
CA GLU A 39 -22.66 20.40 -16.57
C GLU A 39 -23.36 20.10 -15.23
N ALA A 40 -23.39 18.83 -14.79
CA ALA A 40 -23.94 18.47 -13.48
C ALA A 40 -23.21 19.17 -12.32
N ILE A 41 -21.87 19.28 -12.39
CA ILE A 41 -21.04 19.99 -11.41
C ILE A 41 -21.33 21.50 -11.43
N ALA A 42 -21.52 22.09 -12.62
CA ALA A 42 -21.86 23.51 -12.74
C ALA A 42 -23.20 23.85 -12.08
N LEU A 43 -24.19 22.96 -12.19
CA LEU A 43 -25.48 23.10 -11.53
C LEU A 43 -25.41 22.83 -10.02
N CYS A 44 -24.65 21.83 -9.60
CA CYS A 44 -24.62 21.31 -8.24
C CYS A 44 -23.18 20.93 -7.83
N PRO A 45 -22.34 21.90 -7.46
CA PRO A 45 -20.92 21.64 -7.19
C PRO A 45 -20.65 20.87 -5.90
N ASN A 46 -21.61 20.86 -4.96
CA ASN A 46 -21.47 20.24 -3.63
C ASN A 46 -21.85 18.75 -3.60
N VAL A 47 -21.94 18.08 -4.75
CA VAL A 47 -22.25 16.64 -4.81
C VAL A 47 -20.98 15.86 -5.17
N PRO A 48 -20.37 15.11 -4.24
CA PRO A 48 -19.06 14.47 -4.43
C PRO A 48 -19.08 13.38 -5.51
N ILE A 49 -20.24 12.75 -5.74
CA ILE A 49 -20.43 11.70 -6.75
C ILE A 49 -20.14 12.22 -8.17
N TYR A 50 -20.51 13.46 -8.49
CA TYR A 50 -20.27 14.01 -9.83
C TYR A 50 -18.76 14.14 -10.11
N TRP A 51 -18.00 14.63 -9.13
CA TRP A 51 -16.54 14.75 -9.18
C TRP A 51 -15.87 13.38 -9.33
N THR A 52 -16.22 12.40 -8.50
CA THR A 52 -15.62 11.05 -8.58
C THR A 52 -15.97 10.32 -9.87
N ASN A 53 -17.15 10.57 -10.45
CA ASN A 53 -17.53 10.00 -11.73
C ASN A 53 -16.82 10.66 -12.93
N ARG A 54 -16.60 11.99 -12.88
CA ARG A 54 -15.78 12.68 -13.88
C ARG A 54 -14.32 12.26 -13.79
N ALA A 55 -13.77 12.16 -12.58
CA ALA A 55 -12.44 11.61 -12.34
C ALA A 55 -12.29 10.21 -12.96
N LEU A 56 -13.34 9.38 -12.92
CA LEU A 56 -13.26 8.02 -13.47
C LEU A 56 -13.14 8.04 -14.99
N CYS A 57 -13.79 9.01 -15.64
CA CYS A 57 -13.64 9.25 -17.07
C CYS A 57 -12.23 9.75 -17.41
N HIS A 58 -11.66 10.65 -16.60
CA HIS A 58 -10.28 11.11 -16.76
C HIS A 58 -9.27 9.98 -16.59
N ARG A 59 -9.49 9.09 -15.61
CA ARG A 59 -8.68 7.87 -15.41
C ARG A 59 -8.69 6.99 -16.67
N LYS A 60 -9.86 6.76 -17.28
CA LYS A 60 -9.96 5.98 -18.52
C LYS A 60 -9.25 6.62 -19.72
N ARG A 61 -8.97 7.93 -19.66
CA ARG A 61 -8.19 8.68 -20.65
C ARG A 61 -6.72 8.88 -20.25
N ASN A 62 -6.26 8.27 -19.15
CA ASN A 62 -4.93 8.44 -18.56
C ASN A 62 -4.59 9.91 -18.23
N ASP A 63 -5.59 10.75 -17.97
CA ASP A 63 -5.41 12.15 -17.56
C ASP A 63 -5.33 12.27 -16.03
N TRP A 64 -4.23 11.77 -15.47
CA TRP A 64 -4.04 11.65 -14.03
C TRP A 64 -4.05 12.99 -13.28
N LYS A 65 -3.66 14.09 -13.94
CA LYS A 65 -3.72 15.44 -13.35
C LYS A 65 -5.16 15.84 -13.05
N ARG A 66 -6.08 15.62 -13.99
CA ARG A 66 -7.51 15.92 -13.77
C ARG A 66 -8.17 14.95 -12.79
N VAL A 67 -7.73 13.69 -12.76
CA VAL A 67 -8.18 12.72 -11.72
C VAL A 67 -7.87 13.28 -10.34
N GLU A 68 -6.63 13.72 -10.12
CA GLU A 68 -6.20 14.27 -8.84
C GLU A 68 -7.02 15.51 -8.44
N GLU A 69 -7.21 16.47 -9.34
CA GLU A 69 -7.99 17.68 -9.09
C GLU A 69 -9.43 17.35 -8.67
N ASP A 70 -10.10 16.49 -9.43
CA ASP A 70 -11.49 16.07 -9.16
C ASP A 70 -11.61 15.28 -7.86
N CYS A 71 -10.67 14.38 -7.58
CA CYS A 71 -10.66 13.60 -6.34
C CYS A 71 -10.39 14.48 -5.11
N ARG A 72 -9.46 15.44 -5.19
CA ARG A 72 -9.24 16.41 -4.11
C ARG A 72 -10.50 17.24 -3.84
N ARG A 73 -11.22 17.66 -4.89
CA ARG A 73 -12.53 18.34 -4.73
C ARG A 73 -13.59 17.44 -4.10
N ALA A 74 -13.69 16.19 -4.54
CA ALA A 74 -14.62 15.24 -3.93
C ALA A 74 -14.34 15.02 -2.45
N ILE A 75 -13.07 14.89 -2.04
CA ILE A 75 -12.66 14.73 -0.63
C ILE A 75 -12.94 15.98 0.21
N GLN A 76 -12.78 17.18 -0.37
CA GLN A 76 -13.15 18.43 0.32
C GLN A 76 -14.65 18.49 0.66
N ILE A 77 -15.50 17.88 -0.17
CA ILE A 77 -16.95 17.84 0.02
C ILE A 77 -17.34 16.66 0.92
N ASP A 78 -16.76 15.49 0.68
CA ASP A 78 -16.98 14.26 1.45
C ASP A 78 -15.65 13.56 1.77
N HIS A 79 -15.15 13.83 2.97
CA HIS A 79 -13.95 13.22 3.55
C HIS A 79 -14.05 11.71 3.82
N HIS A 80 -15.24 11.09 3.73
CA HIS A 80 -15.41 9.65 3.92
C HIS A 80 -15.56 8.90 2.60
N SER A 81 -15.33 9.56 1.46
CA SER A 81 -15.46 8.95 0.14
C SER A 81 -14.32 7.98 -0.15
N VAL A 82 -14.58 6.68 0.06
CA VAL A 82 -13.63 5.59 -0.25
C VAL A 82 -13.14 5.69 -1.69
N LYS A 83 -14.06 5.88 -2.66
CA LYS A 83 -13.73 5.96 -4.08
C LYS A 83 -12.83 7.15 -4.41
N ALA A 84 -13.04 8.30 -3.76
CA ALA A 84 -12.22 9.49 -4.00
C ALA A 84 -10.80 9.31 -3.48
N HIS A 85 -10.63 8.79 -2.26
CA HIS A 85 -9.32 8.47 -1.69
C HIS A 85 -8.58 7.40 -2.51
N TYR A 86 -9.28 6.34 -2.94
CA TYR A 86 -8.70 5.31 -3.80
C TYR A 86 -8.15 5.90 -5.11
N MET A 87 -8.96 6.67 -5.82
CA MET A 87 -8.57 7.24 -7.11
C MET A 87 -7.50 8.33 -6.99
N LEU A 88 -7.51 9.11 -5.91
CA LEU A 88 -6.43 10.05 -5.60
C LEU A 88 -5.12 9.29 -5.38
N GLY A 89 -5.16 8.22 -4.60
CA GLY A 89 -4.01 7.34 -4.37
C GLY A 89 -3.41 6.85 -5.69
N LEU A 90 -4.23 6.28 -6.58
CA LEU A 90 -3.78 5.84 -7.91
C LEU A 90 -3.16 6.97 -8.74
N ALA A 91 -3.79 8.16 -8.77
CA ALA A 91 -3.28 9.29 -9.53
C ALA A 91 -1.91 9.77 -9.02
N LEU A 92 -1.67 9.72 -7.71
CA LEU A 92 -0.39 10.07 -7.09
C LEU A 92 0.69 9.04 -7.41
N LEU A 93 0.37 7.75 -7.43
CA LEU A 93 1.32 6.69 -7.83
C LEU A 93 1.78 6.85 -9.27
N GLU A 94 0.86 7.16 -10.19
CA GLU A 94 1.16 7.42 -11.60
C GLU A 94 2.04 8.66 -11.80
N ARG A 95 1.99 9.60 -10.85
CA ARG A 95 2.87 10.76 -10.77
C ARG A 95 4.18 10.50 -10.00
N GLN A 96 4.43 9.27 -9.57
CA GLN A 96 5.59 8.86 -8.77
C GLN A 96 5.65 9.53 -7.38
N GLU A 97 4.52 10.04 -6.89
CA GLU A 97 4.35 10.60 -5.55
C GLU A 97 3.95 9.48 -4.58
N TYR A 98 4.81 8.46 -4.44
CA TYR A 98 4.50 7.19 -3.76
C TYR A 98 4.02 7.36 -2.32
N ALA A 99 4.73 8.16 -1.51
CA ALA A 99 4.39 8.35 -0.09
C ALA A 99 2.99 8.96 0.13
N GLU A 100 2.62 9.96 -0.69
CA GLU A 100 1.28 10.54 -0.63
C GLU A 100 0.22 9.56 -1.16
N GLY A 101 0.54 8.84 -2.26
CA GLY A 101 -0.35 7.82 -2.82
C GLY A 101 -0.68 6.70 -1.83
N VAL A 102 0.34 6.15 -1.17
CA VAL A 102 0.20 5.14 -0.11
C VAL A 102 -0.70 5.63 1.01
N LYS A 103 -0.51 6.87 1.49
CA LYS A 103 -1.33 7.46 2.55
C LYS A 103 -2.81 7.56 2.18
N GLU A 104 -3.11 7.95 0.94
CA GLU A 104 -4.50 8.06 0.47
C GLU A 104 -5.13 6.67 0.24
N LEU A 105 -4.36 5.69 -0.24
CA LEU A 105 -4.81 4.30 -0.33
C LEU A 105 -5.05 3.67 1.05
N GLU A 106 -4.22 3.95 2.06
CA GLU A 106 -4.43 3.51 3.44
C GLU A 106 -5.74 4.05 4.01
N LYS A 107 -5.99 5.36 3.85
CA LYS A 107 -7.26 5.98 4.27
C LYS A 107 -8.45 5.34 3.55
N SER A 108 -8.33 5.13 2.25
CA SER A 108 -9.36 4.46 1.46
C SER A 108 -9.67 3.06 2.00
N LEU A 109 -8.63 2.29 2.32
CA LEU A 109 -8.77 0.94 2.87
C LEU A 109 -9.45 0.94 4.23
N ASP A 110 -9.06 1.86 5.12
CA ASP A 110 -9.64 1.98 6.47
C ASP A 110 -11.13 2.37 6.40
N LEU A 111 -11.49 3.33 5.54
CA LEU A 111 -12.88 3.71 5.29
C LEU A 111 -13.69 2.56 4.66
N GLY A 112 -13.10 1.85 3.68
CA GLY A 112 -13.72 0.72 3.01
C GLY A 112 -14.01 -0.45 3.96
N ARG A 113 -13.05 -0.77 4.84
CA ARG A 113 -13.23 -1.78 5.90
C ARG A 113 -14.32 -1.38 6.90
N GLY A 114 -14.42 -0.10 7.25
CA GLY A 114 -15.51 0.39 8.10
C GLY A 114 -16.89 0.22 7.48
N ALA A 115 -17.03 0.41 6.17
CA ALA A 115 -18.30 0.31 5.45
C ALA A 115 -18.69 -1.15 5.09
N ASN A 116 -17.78 -1.91 4.49
CA ASN A 116 -17.99 -3.30 4.11
C ASN A 116 -16.66 -4.07 4.03
N PRO A 117 -16.25 -4.79 5.09
CA PRO A 117 -14.99 -5.53 5.14
C PRO A 117 -14.80 -6.60 4.05
N GLN A 118 -15.90 -7.15 3.50
CA GLN A 118 -15.88 -8.19 2.46
C GLN A 118 -16.11 -7.63 1.06
N GLY A 119 -16.16 -6.30 0.89
CA GLY A 119 -16.39 -5.68 -0.40
C GLY A 119 -15.23 -5.92 -1.37
N TYR A 120 -15.52 -6.23 -2.64
CA TYR A 120 -14.52 -6.39 -3.70
C TYR A 120 -13.54 -5.20 -3.80
N MET A 121 -14.04 -4.00 -3.51
CA MET A 121 -13.24 -2.77 -3.52
C MET A 121 -12.17 -2.76 -2.43
N VAL A 122 -12.40 -3.40 -1.28
CA VAL A 122 -11.39 -3.49 -0.19
C VAL A 122 -10.20 -4.35 -0.62
N GLU A 123 -10.46 -5.46 -1.30
CA GLU A 123 -9.39 -6.31 -1.86
C GLU A 123 -8.63 -5.58 -2.98
N GLU A 124 -9.35 -4.91 -3.88
CA GLU A 124 -8.74 -4.10 -4.95
C GLU A 124 -7.85 -2.99 -4.37
N ILE A 125 -8.34 -2.21 -3.40
CA ILE A 125 -7.57 -1.15 -2.74
C ILE A 125 -6.33 -1.73 -2.06
N TRP A 126 -6.46 -2.88 -1.40
CA TRP A 126 -5.34 -3.51 -0.72
C TRP A 126 -4.26 -3.97 -1.71
N LEU A 127 -4.64 -4.57 -2.83
CA LEU A 127 -3.69 -5.00 -3.86
C LEU A 127 -2.91 -3.82 -4.42
N GLU A 128 -3.59 -2.71 -4.70
CA GLU A 128 -2.93 -1.49 -5.17
C GLU A 128 -2.05 -0.85 -4.09
N LEU A 129 -2.48 -0.89 -2.82
CA LEU A 129 -1.66 -0.43 -1.69
C LEU A 129 -0.39 -1.29 -1.51
N ALA A 130 -0.50 -2.61 -1.61
CA ALA A 130 0.64 -3.52 -1.49
C ALA A 130 1.65 -3.26 -2.62
N LYS A 131 1.18 -3.15 -3.87
CA LYS A 131 2.02 -2.76 -5.01
C LYS A 131 2.71 -1.42 -4.77
N ALA A 132 1.96 -0.42 -4.33
CA ALA A 132 2.50 0.92 -4.05
C ALA A 132 3.62 0.90 -3.00
N LYS A 133 3.42 0.18 -1.89
CA LYS A 133 4.43 0.04 -0.84
C LYS A 133 5.64 -0.76 -1.29
N TYR A 134 5.44 -1.78 -2.12
CA TYR A 134 6.55 -2.51 -2.72
C TYR A 134 7.37 -1.60 -3.64
N MET A 135 6.73 -0.82 -4.51
CA MET A 135 7.44 0.13 -5.40
C MET A 135 8.19 1.22 -4.64
N GLU A 136 7.58 1.77 -3.58
CA GLU A 136 8.24 2.73 -2.68
C GLU A 136 9.49 2.11 -2.05
N TRP A 137 9.38 0.89 -1.50
CA TRP A 137 10.51 0.17 -0.97
C TRP A 137 11.57 -0.13 -2.04
N GLU A 138 11.19 -0.63 -3.21
CA GLU A 138 12.10 -1.01 -4.29
C GLU A 138 12.94 0.19 -4.74
N HIS A 139 12.32 1.36 -4.88
CA HIS A 139 13.02 2.61 -5.21
C HIS A 139 14.06 2.99 -4.13
N VAL A 140 13.64 2.99 -2.87
CA VAL A 140 14.51 3.38 -1.73
C VAL A 140 15.62 2.34 -1.51
N SER A 141 15.30 1.06 -1.61
CA SER A 141 16.20 -0.09 -1.46
C SER A 141 17.26 -0.13 -2.56
N THR A 142 16.88 0.10 -3.82
CA THR A 142 17.82 0.16 -4.95
C THR A 142 18.86 1.26 -4.73
N LYS A 143 18.41 2.46 -4.32
CA LYS A 143 19.32 3.56 -4.01
C LYS A 143 20.26 3.21 -2.86
N ARG A 144 19.73 2.64 -1.77
CA ARG A 144 20.52 2.23 -0.60
C ARG A 144 21.55 1.16 -0.95
N SER A 145 21.17 0.18 -1.75
CA SER A 145 22.05 -0.90 -2.23
C SER A 145 23.23 -0.33 -3.02
N TRP A 146 22.97 0.62 -3.93
CA TRP A 146 24.02 1.30 -4.69
C TRP A 146 24.96 2.11 -3.79
N GLU A 147 24.41 2.89 -2.84
CA GLU A 147 25.20 3.67 -1.88
C GLU A 147 26.08 2.77 -0.99
N LEU A 148 25.52 1.66 -0.48
CA LEU A 148 26.25 0.68 0.33
C LEU A 148 27.38 0.01 -0.46
N GLN A 149 27.12 -0.38 -1.71
CA GLN A 149 28.12 -1.01 -2.57
C GLN A 149 29.26 -0.03 -2.89
N SER A 150 28.93 1.20 -3.26
CA SER A 150 29.94 2.25 -3.53
C SER A 150 30.80 2.53 -2.29
N LEU A 151 30.18 2.68 -1.13
CA LEU A 151 30.90 2.91 0.13
C LEU A 151 31.79 1.72 0.51
N LYS A 152 31.30 0.49 0.30
CA LYS A 152 32.07 -0.73 0.53
C LYS A 152 33.34 -0.75 -0.31
N GLU A 153 33.23 -0.49 -1.61
CA GLU A 153 34.38 -0.46 -2.52
C GLU A 153 35.41 0.60 -2.11
N ILE A 154 34.95 1.80 -1.71
CA ILE A 154 35.83 2.87 -1.21
C ILE A 154 36.56 2.43 0.07
N CYS A 155 35.85 1.85 1.03
CA CYS A 155 36.45 1.38 2.28
C CYS A 155 37.45 0.25 2.05
N GLU A 156 37.14 -0.70 1.16
CA GLU A 156 38.06 -1.77 0.79
C GLU A 156 39.31 -1.24 0.08
N ALA A 157 39.17 -0.27 -0.82
CA ALA A 157 40.29 0.38 -1.49
C ALA A 157 41.19 1.13 -0.49
N ALA A 158 40.60 1.92 0.42
CA ALA A 158 41.35 2.66 1.44
C ALA A 158 42.09 1.73 2.40
N LEU A 159 41.49 0.60 2.79
CA LEU A 159 42.18 -0.42 3.59
C LEU A 159 43.36 -1.02 2.84
N LYS A 160 43.19 -1.35 1.55
CA LYS A 160 44.28 -1.88 0.70
C LYS A 160 45.40 -0.85 0.48
N GLU A 161 45.09 0.43 0.32
CA GLU A 161 46.09 1.49 0.19
C GLU A 161 46.87 1.69 1.49
N LYS A 162 46.19 1.73 2.64
CA LYS A 162 46.84 1.77 3.95
C LYS A 162 47.80 0.59 4.12
N GLN A 163 47.41 -0.61 3.68
CA GLN A 163 48.28 -1.79 3.69
C GLN A 163 49.57 -1.58 2.87
N LEU A 164 49.47 -0.99 1.68
CA LEU A 164 50.64 -0.68 0.85
C LEU A 164 51.58 0.30 1.55
N LEU A 165 51.05 1.33 2.20
CA LEU A 165 51.83 2.30 2.97
C LEU A 165 52.48 1.66 4.21
N ASP A 166 51.73 0.90 5.00
CA ASP A 166 52.25 0.25 6.22
C ASP A 166 53.37 -0.76 5.89
N SER A 167 53.24 -1.53 4.80
CA SER A 167 54.28 -2.46 4.33
C SER A 167 55.56 -1.76 3.84
N SER A 168 55.47 -0.50 3.42
CA SER A 168 56.63 0.31 3.06
C SER A 168 57.38 0.87 4.29
N HIS A 169 56.69 1.04 5.43
CA HIS A 169 57.25 1.60 6.66
C HIS A 169 57.72 0.54 7.69
N THR A 170 57.20 -0.69 7.66
CA THR A 170 57.49 -1.76 8.64
C THR A 170 58.68 -2.66 8.28
N LYS A 171 59.76 -2.10 7.73
CA LYS A 171 61.04 -2.85 7.60
C LYS A 171 61.82 -3.01 8.92
N GLY A 172 61.28 -2.57 10.08
CA GLY A 172 62.08 -2.40 11.30
C GLY A 172 61.55 -2.96 12.64
N PHE A 173 60.26 -3.17 12.86
CA PHE A 173 59.76 -3.63 14.16
C PHE A 173 58.55 -4.55 14.02
N LEU A 174 58.69 -5.78 14.51
CA LEU A 174 57.60 -6.74 14.72
C LEU A 174 56.82 -6.30 15.96
N ASP A 175 55.60 -5.79 15.77
CA ASP A 175 54.67 -5.58 16.89
C ASP A 175 53.50 -6.55 16.79
N GLU A 176 53.24 -7.25 17.89
CA GLU A 176 52.33 -8.41 18.04
C GLU A 176 50.84 -8.03 18.05
N ASN A 177 50.45 -6.82 17.60
CA ASN A 177 49.09 -6.30 17.82
C ASN A 177 48.31 -5.91 16.56
N THR A 178 48.83 -6.18 15.36
CA THR A 178 48.06 -6.03 14.11
C THR A 178 47.13 -7.21 13.91
N LYS A 179 45.81 -7.02 14.16
CA LYS A 179 44.77 -7.92 13.59
C LYS A 179 45.10 -8.20 12.13
N SER A 180 45.01 -9.45 11.72
CA SER A 180 45.36 -9.85 10.36
C SER A 180 44.55 -9.03 9.35
N ASN A 181 45.19 -8.56 8.28
CA ASN A 181 44.55 -7.76 7.24
C ASN A 181 43.29 -8.43 6.65
N ALA A 182 43.31 -9.76 6.59
CA ALA A 182 42.16 -10.56 6.18
C ALA A 182 40.99 -10.41 7.16
N GLU A 183 41.26 -10.37 8.47
CA GLU A 183 40.23 -10.19 9.51
C GLU A 183 39.58 -8.80 9.43
N GLN A 184 40.34 -7.77 9.06
CA GLN A 184 39.80 -6.41 8.90
C GLN A 184 38.87 -6.31 7.69
N LEU A 185 39.26 -6.89 6.54
CA LEU A 185 38.40 -6.96 5.36
C LEU A 185 37.16 -7.83 5.60
N GLU A 186 37.31 -8.95 6.33
CA GLU A 186 36.19 -9.80 6.71
C GLU A 186 35.23 -9.07 7.66
N ALA A 187 35.75 -8.35 8.65
CA ALA A 187 34.95 -7.53 9.55
C ALA A 187 34.19 -6.43 8.78
N LEU A 188 34.85 -5.76 7.83
CA LEU A 188 34.21 -4.77 6.96
C LEU A 188 33.08 -5.40 6.15
N SER A 189 33.31 -6.54 5.51
CA SER A 189 32.31 -7.26 4.74
C SER A 189 31.08 -7.63 5.60
N LYS A 190 31.30 -8.10 6.83
CA LYS A 190 30.23 -8.40 7.79
C LYS A 190 29.38 -7.17 8.14
N VAL A 191 30.00 -6.00 8.29
CA VAL A 191 29.26 -4.74 8.56
C VAL A 191 28.34 -4.38 7.39
N PHE A 192 28.84 -4.44 6.15
CA PHE A 192 28.03 -4.14 4.97
C PHE A 192 26.95 -5.18 4.72
N GLN A 193 27.25 -6.47 4.94
CA GLN A 193 26.25 -7.53 4.88
C GLN A 193 25.13 -7.26 5.90
N LYS A 194 25.49 -6.95 7.15
CA LYS A 194 24.53 -6.64 8.21
C LYS A 194 23.66 -5.42 7.89
N ALA A 195 24.25 -4.40 7.25
CA ALA A 195 23.53 -3.21 6.83
C ALA A 195 22.52 -3.50 5.69
N ALA A 196 22.82 -4.45 4.82
CA ALA A 196 21.98 -4.84 3.70
C ALA A 196 20.91 -5.90 4.05
N GLU A 197 21.03 -6.60 5.18
CA GLU A 197 20.17 -7.74 5.55
C GLU A 197 18.66 -7.47 5.39
N ASN A 198 18.17 -6.31 5.82
CA ASN A 198 16.75 -5.98 5.78
C ASN A 198 16.19 -5.81 4.36
N ASP A 199 17.05 -5.50 3.38
CA ASP A 199 16.68 -5.28 1.98
C ASP A 199 16.85 -6.56 1.14
N ILE A 200 17.34 -7.65 1.72
CA ILE A 200 17.46 -8.94 1.05
C ILE A 200 16.12 -9.67 1.21
N PRO A 201 15.40 -9.98 0.11
CA PRO A 201 14.17 -10.75 0.20
C PRO A 201 14.45 -12.17 0.73
N THR A 202 13.72 -12.55 1.76
CA THR A 202 13.75 -13.91 2.34
C THR A 202 12.31 -14.44 2.45
N GLU A 203 12.07 -15.37 3.36
CA GLU A 203 10.72 -15.83 3.69
C GLU A 203 10.10 -14.97 4.79
N VAL A 204 8.79 -14.79 4.72
CA VAL A 204 8.00 -14.19 5.81
C VAL A 204 7.83 -15.24 6.92
N PRO A 205 8.11 -14.91 8.19
CA PRO A 205 7.96 -15.87 9.28
C PRO A 205 6.53 -16.42 9.41
N ASP A 206 6.38 -17.74 9.55
CA ASP A 206 5.09 -18.46 9.59
C ASP A 206 4.09 -17.97 10.65
N TYR A 207 4.57 -17.32 11.73
CA TYR A 207 3.71 -16.76 12.77
C TYR A 207 3.05 -15.43 12.35
N LEU A 208 3.53 -14.81 11.28
CA LEU A 208 2.92 -13.65 10.62
C LEU A 208 2.00 -14.05 9.46
N CYS A 209 1.92 -15.35 9.16
CA CYS A 209 1.14 -15.89 8.04
C CYS A 209 -0.14 -16.59 8.52
N CYS A 210 -1.18 -16.44 7.70
CA CYS A 210 -2.47 -17.08 7.91
C CYS A 210 -2.38 -18.59 7.74
N LYS A 211 -3.04 -19.35 8.62
CA LYS A 211 -3.01 -20.82 8.59
C LYS A 211 -3.79 -21.46 7.44
N ILE A 212 -4.56 -20.67 6.70
CA ILE A 212 -5.35 -21.14 5.54
C ILE A 212 -4.74 -20.62 4.24
N SER A 213 -4.59 -19.31 4.10
CA SER A 213 -4.04 -18.72 2.87
C SER A 213 -2.52 -18.82 2.77
N LEU A 214 -1.82 -19.05 3.88
CA LEU A 214 -0.35 -19.06 3.98
C LEU A 214 0.31 -17.70 3.66
N ASP A 215 -0.47 -16.71 3.24
CA ASP A 215 -0.05 -15.32 3.07
C ASP A 215 0.11 -14.59 4.40
N ILE A 216 0.92 -13.53 4.39
CA ILE A 216 1.06 -12.59 5.50
C ILE A 216 -0.29 -11.96 5.88
N PHE A 217 -0.58 -11.82 7.18
CA PHE A 217 -1.86 -11.27 7.63
C PHE A 217 -2.09 -9.81 7.20
N ARG A 218 -3.30 -9.51 6.74
CA ARG A 218 -3.76 -8.17 6.33
C ARG A 218 -4.78 -7.61 7.31
N ASP A 219 -5.69 -8.46 7.78
CA ASP A 219 -6.71 -8.17 8.78
C ASP A 219 -6.89 -9.39 9.70
N PRO A 220 -5.89 -9.65 10.57
CA PRO A 220 -5.89 -10.84 11.40
C PRO A 220 -7.03 -10.80 12.44
N VAL A 221 -7.71 -11.94 12.59
CA VAL A 221 -8.71 -12.20 13.62
C VAL A 221 -8.35 -13.44 14.41
N ILE A 222 -8.61 -13.43 15.71
CA ILE A 222 -8.36 -14.55 16.61
C ILE A 222 -9.68 -15.23 17.00
N THR A 223 -9.65 -16.56 17.05
CA THR A 223 -10.76 -17.40 17.53
C THR A 223 -10.67 -17.63 19.04
N PRO A 224 -11.74 -18.07 19.72
CA PRO A 224 -11.68 -18.43 21.15
C PRO A 224 -10.64 -19.50 21.49
N GLY A 225 -10.33 -20.39 20.53
CA GLY A 225 -9.26 -21.38 20.64
C GLY A 225 -7.84 -20.81 20.52
N GLY A 226 -7.70 -19.50 20.36
CA GLY A 226 -6.41 -18.81 20.27
C GLY A 226 -5.75 -18.85 18.90
N VAL A 227 -6.42 -19.37 17.87
CA VAL A 227 -5.87 -19.45 16.51
C VAL A 227 -6.17 -18.17 15.75
N THR A 228 -5.17 -17.62 15.06
CA THR A 228 -5.31 -16.41 14.25
C THR A 228 -5.43 -16.74 12.77
N TYR A 229 -6.40 -16.12 12.09
CA TYR A 229 -6.69 -16.27 10.67
C TYR A 229 -6.84 -14.91 10.00
N GLU A 230 -6.70 -14.88 8.67
CA GLU A 230 -7.10 -13.74 7.87
C GLU A 230 -8.63 -13.62 7.86
N ARG A 231 -9.18 -12.45 8.18
CA ARG A 231 -10.63 -12.25 8.36
C ARG A 231 -11.42 -12.73 7.15
N ALA A 232 -11.04 -12.30 5.95
CA ALA A 232 -11.76 -12.67 4.74
C ALA A 232 -11.81 -14.20 4.55
N VAL A 233 -10.69 -14.87 4.81
CA VAL A 233 -10.53 -16.32 4.58
C VAL A 233 -11.32 -17.14 5.60
N ILE A 234 -11.26 -16.80 6.89
CA ILE A 234 -12.03 -17.55 7.90
C ILE A 234 -13.53 -17.32 7.75
N LEU A 235 -13.96 -16.12 7.35
CA LEU A 235 -15.36 -15.85 7.08
C LEU A 235 -15.87 -16.67 5.89
N ASP A 236 -15.07 -16.79 4.82
CA ASP A 236 -15.40 -17.61 3.66
C ASP A 236 -15.52 -19.10 4.03
N HIS A 237 -14.59 -19.62 4.84
CA HIS A 237 -14.66 -20.98 5.39
C HIS A 237 -15.93 -21.22 6.20
N LEU A 238 -16.27 -20.31 7.12
CA LEU A 238 -17.46 -20.44 7.97
C LEU A 238 -18.77 -20.43 7.17
N GLU A 239 -18.78 -19.79 6.01
CA GLU A 239 -19.93 -19.71 5.11
C GLU A 239 -20.03 -20.90 4.16
N LYS A 240 -18.91 -21.30 3.53
CA LYS A 240 -18.89 -22.32 2.47
C LYS A 240 -18.61 -23.73 2.95
N VAL A 241 -17.80 -23.90 4.00
CA VAL A 241 -17.34 -25.20 4.48
C VAL A 241 -18.13 -25.64 5.71
N GLY A 242 -18.19 -24.77 6.73
CA GLY A 242 -18.97 -25.05 7.92
C GLY A 242 -18.55 -24.26 9.15
N ARG A 243 -19.44 -24.25 10.15
CA ARG A 243 -19.30 -23.44 11.38
C ARG A 243 -18.42 -24.10 12.43
N PHE A 244 -17.16 -24.34 12.08
CA PHE A 244 -16.15 -24.90 12.96
C PHE A 244 -14.78 -24.31 12.66
N ASP A 245 -13.90 -24.25 13.68
CA ASP A 245 -12.52 -23.80 13.53
C ASP A 245 -11.73 -24.80 12.65
N PRO A 246 -11.08 -24.35 11.55
CA PRO A 246 -10.34 -25.23 10.65
C PRO A 246 -9.27 -26.10 11.32
N ILE A 247 -8.67 -25.61 12.40
CA ILE A 247 -7.57 -26.27 13.11
C ILE A 247 -8.10 -27.04 14.31
N THR A 248 -8.82 -26.39 15.24
CA THR A 248 -9.26 -27.05 16.49
C THR A 248 -10.49 -27.94 16.30
N ARG A 249 -11.23 -27.75 15.20
CA ARG A 249 -12.51 -28.41 14.89
C ARG A 249 -13.65 -28.13 15.88
N GLU A 250 -13.45 -27.19 16.79
CA GLU A 250 -14.49 -26.72 17.71
C GLU A 250 -15.55 -25.88 16.98
N PRO A 251 -16.81 -25.86 17.45
CA PRO A 251 -17.83 -24.98 16.89
C PRO A 251 -17.40 -23.51 16.92
N LEU A 252 -17.48 -22.83 15.77
CA LEU A 252 -17.03 -21.45 15.62
C LEU A 252 -18.08 -20.64 14.86
N TYR A 253 -18.40 -19.47 15.40
CA TYR A 253 -19.36 -18.53 14.84
C TYR A 253 -18.70 -17.19 14.54
N LYS A 254 -19.16 -16.51 13.48
CA LYS A 254 -18.66 -15.18 13.05
C LYS A 254 -18.59 -14.16 14.17
N SER A 255 -19.56 -14.17 15.10
CA SER A 255 -19.62 -13.24 16.24
C SER A 255 -18.50 -13.41 17.25
N GLN A 256 -17.81 -14.56 17.25
CA GLN A 256 -16.72 -14.87 18.19
C GLN A 256 -15.35 -14.42 17.66
N LEU A 257 -15.26 -13.98 16.40
CA LEU A 257 -14.01 -13.51 15.81
C LEU A 257 -13.65 -12.12 16.32
N VAL A 258 -12.52 -12.02 17.00
CA VAL A 258 -12.01 -10.75 17.55
C VAL A 258 -10.83 -10.26 16.69
N PRO A 259 -10.75 -8.97 16.31
CA PRO A 259 -9.56 -8.44 15.65
C PRO A 259 -8.30 -8.65 16.50
N ASN A 260 -7.27 -9.28 15.94
CA ASN A 260 -6.00 -9.50 16.62
C ASN A 260 -5.05 -8.32 16.34
N LEU A 261 -5.22 -7.24 17.11
CA LEU A 261 -4.46 -6.01 16.94
C LEU A 261 -2.94 -6.21 17.16
N ALA A 262 -2.55 -7.11 18.08
CA ALA A 262 -1.15 -7.40 18.35
C ALA A 262 -0.45 -8.02 17.14
N ILE A 263 -1.08 -9.00 16.48
CA ILE A 263 -0.53 -9.58 15.24
C ILE A 263 -0.55 -8.55 14.11
N LYS A 264 -1.59 -7.71 14.01
CA LYS A 264 -1.64 -6.64 13.02
C LYS A 264 -0.48 -5.65 13.17
N GLU A 265 -0.14 -5.28 14.41
CA GLU A 265 1.01 -4.42 14.71
C GLU A 265 2.35 -5.13 14.45
N ALA A 266 2.46 -6.41 14.80
CA ALA A 266 3.67 -7.21 14.52
C ALA A 266 3.95 -7.31 13.02
N VAL A 267 2.93 -7.57 12.20
CA VAL A 267 3.03 -7.58 10.74
C VAL A 267 3.44 -6.21 10.21
N ARG A 268 2.82 -5.12 10.71
CA ARG A 268 3.19 -3.76 10.32
C ARG A 268 4.66 -3.46 10.66
N ALA A 269 5.11 -3.82 11.86
CA ALA A 269 6.49 -3.62 12.28
C ALA A 269 7.49 -4.42 11.43
N PHE A 270 7.13 -5.64 11.05
CA PHE A 270 7.89 -6.48 10.13
C PHE A 270 7.99 -5.82 8.74
N LEU A 271 6.85 -5.47 8.13
CA LEU A 271 6.80 -4.88 6.79
C LEU A 271 7.47 -3.51 6.69
N ASN A 272 7.44 -2.71 7.77
CA ASN A 272 8.18 -1.45 7.82
C ASN A 272 9.71 -1.65 7.76
N LYS A 273 10.21 -2.80 8.25
CA LYS A 273 11.62 -3.16 8.16
C LYS A 273 11.94 -3.92 6.88
N HIS A 274 10.99 -4.68 6.35
CA HIS A 274 11.16 -5.64 5.27
C HIS A 274 10.11 -5.35 4.18
N GLY A 275 10.28 -4.23 3.49
CA GLY A 275 9.30 -3.73 2.51
C GLY A 275 9.10 -4.68 1.32
N TRP A 276 10.08 -5.53 1.02
CA TRP A 276 9.93 -6.62 0.05
C TRP A 276 8.80 -7.60 0.41
N GLY A 277 8.41 -7.69 1.68
CA GLY A 277 7.29 -8.53 2.13
C GLY A 277 5.92 -8.07 1.61
N TYR A 278 5.83 -6.90 0.98
CA TYR A 278 4.65 -6.46 0.23
C TYR A 278 4.53 -7.08 -1.17
N LYS A 279 5.55 -7.82 -1.61
CA LYS A 279 5.55 -8.45 -2.93
C LYS A 279 4.37 -9.42 -3.03
N MET A 280 3.58 -9.23 -4.08
CA MET A 280 2.48 -10.11 -4.46
C MET A 280 2.97 -10.98 -5.61
N ASP A 281 2.80 -12.29 -5.48
CA ASP A 281 3.05 -13.27 -6.56
C ASP A 281 1.91 -13.30 -7.60
#